data_AF-A0A1Q5ZS53-F1
#
_entry.id   AF-A0A1Q5ZS53-F1
#
_cell.length_a   1.000
_cell.length_b   1.000
_cell.length_c   1.000
_cell.angle_alpha   90.00
_cell.angle_beta   90.00
_cell.angle_gamma   90.00
#
_symmetry.space_group_name_H-M   'P 1'
#
loop_
_entity.id
_entity.type
_entity.pdbx_description
1 polymer ?
#
loop_
_entity_poly.entity_id
_entity_poly.type
_entity_poly.pdbx_seq_one_letter_code
_entity_poly.pdbx_strand_id
1 'polypeptide(L)'
;MSDVSILSNQYNQLVATSDKVNNSVITFKKEYLLTDKSNKDKYPKLAVSAEEHAEAKKTLTAFLDNIKKIMDDNELKSDFIPSLIILDYKDRLSQHHDLENGLKTLIDRVANDQPIENKELLVLDDLLTVLDSERSTLFRKLRKGRG
;
A
#
# COMPACT_ATOMS: atom_id res chain seq x y z
N MET A 1 -27.84 -11.48 -5.35
CA MET A 1 -26.43 -11.92 -5.19
C MET A 1 -26.28 -12.47 -3.79
N SER A 2 -25.51 -13.55 -3.59
CA SER A 2 -25.25 -14.07 -2.24
C SER A 2 -24.15 -13.29 -1.54
N ASP A 3 -24.21 -13.19 -0.21
CA ASP A 3 -23.21 -12.50 0.61
C ASP A 3 -21.80 -13.06 0.40
N VAL A 4 -21.70 -14.37 0.14
CA VAL A 4 -20.43 -15.05 -0.19
C VAL A 4 -19.83 -14.53 -1.49
N SER A 5 -20.64 -14.24 -2.51
CA SER A 5 -20.15 -13.69 -3.79
C SER A 5 -19.61 -12.28 -3.62
N ILE A 6 -20.27 -11.46 -2.78
CA ILE A 6 -19.82 -10.09 -2.49
C ILE A 6 -18.48 -10.13 -1.75
N LEU A 7 -18.38 -10.94 -0.69
CA LEU A 7 -17.14 -11.12 0.07
C LEU A 7 -15.98 -11.64 -0.79
N SER A 8 -16.27 -12.54 -1.74
CA SER A 8 -15.24 -13.10 -2.62
C SER A 8 -14.69 -12.04 -3.58
N ASN A 9 -15.55 -11.19 -4.14
CA ASN A 9 -15.12 -10.11 -5.02
C ASN A 9 -14.24 -9.10 -4.28
N GLN A 10 -14.58 -8.78 -3.03
CA GLN A 10 -13.81 -7.85 -2.20
C GLN A 10 -12.43 -8.41 -1.85
N TYR A 11 -12.38 -9.68 -1.47
CA TYR A 11 -11.12 -10.34 -1.21
C TYR A 11 -10.22 -10.32 -2.45
N ASN A 12 -10.76 -10.63 -3.63
CA ASN A 12 -10.00 -10.62 -4.88
C ASN A 12 -9.48 -9.22 -5.23
N GLN A 13 -10.31 -8.18 -5.06
CA GLN A 13 -9.88 -6.80 -5.25
C GLN A 13 -8.73 -6.44 -4.29
N LEU A 14 -8.86 -6.80 -3.01
CA LEU A 14 -7.85 -6.48 -2.01
C LEU A 14 -6.53 -7.24 -2.23
N VAL A 15 -6.59 -8.48 -2.71
CA VAL A 15 -5.41 -9.24 -3.14
C VAL A 15 -4.70 -8.52 -4.30
N ALA A 16 -5.44 -8.15 -5.34
CA ALA A 16 -4.87 -7.45 -6.50
C ALA A 16 -4.23 -6.11 -6.09
N THR A 17 -4.88 -5.35 -5.21
CA THR A 17 -4.33 -4.13 -4.63
C THR A 17 -3.06 -4.40 -3.83
N SER A 18 -3.08 -5.37 -2.92
CA SER A 18 -1.93 -5.75 -2.09
C SER A 18 -0.73 -6.12 -2.93
N ASP A 19 -0.89 -6.97 -3.94
CA ASP A 19 0.20 -7.38 -4.82
C ASP A 19 0.79 -6.19 -5.60
N LYS A 20 -0.07 -5.33 -6.14
CA LYS A 20 0.34 -4.17 -6.93
C LYS A 20 1.09 -3.13 -6.10
N VAL A 21 0.56 -2.81 -4.91
CA VAL A 21 1.19 -1.85 -3.99
C VAL A 21 2.48 -2.43 -3.42
N ASN A 22 2.49 -3.70 -3.00
CA ASN A 22 3.69 -4.39 -2.51
C ASN A 22 4.83 -4.35 -3.53
N ASN A 23 4.54 -4.66 -4.80
CA ASN A 23 5.56 -4.60 -5.86
C ASN A 23 6.15 -3.19 -5.99
N SER A 24 5.31 -2.16 -5.90
CA SER A 24 5.75 -0.76 -5.94
C SER A 24 6.63 -0.42 -4.74
N VAL A 25 6.23 -0.80 -3.52
CA VAL A 25 7.03 -0.60 -2.30
C VAL A 25 8.37 -1.34 -2.37
N ILE A 26 8.39 -2.56 -2.91
CA ILE A 26 9.62 -3.32 -3.13
C ILE A 26 10.58 -2.55 -4.04
N THR A 27 10.09 -1.96 -5.13
CA THR A 27 10.92 -1.13 -6.03
C THR A 27 11.58 0.02 -5.27
N PHE A 28 10.83 0.80 -4.49
CA PHE A 28 11.39 1.89 -3.69
C PHE A 28 12.35 1.41 -2.59
N LYS A 29 12.08 0.24 -1.98
CA LYS A 29 13.00 -0.39 -1.01
C LYS A 29 14.32 -0.82 -1.67
N LYS A 30 14.27 -1.36 -2.89
CA LYS A 30 15.48 -1.68 -3.66
C LYS A 30 16.29 -0.43 -3.94
N GLU A 31 15.64 0.67 -4.36
CA GLU A 31 16.32 1.94 -4.62
C GLU A 31 16.99 2.48 -3.37
N TYR A 32 16.28 2.49 -2.24
CA TYR A 32 16.84 2.85 -0.94
C TYR A 32 18.05 1.99 -0.58
N LEU A 33 17.95 0.66 -0.71
CA LEU A 33 19.07 -0.26 -0.45
C LEU A 33 20.29 0.03 -1.34
N LEU A 34 20.05 0.37 -2.60
CA LEU A 34 21.09 0.70 -3.58
C LEU A 34 21.70 2.10 -3.38
N THR A 35 21.15 2.94 -2.50
CA THR A 35 21.84 4.18 -2.12
C THR A 35 23.11 3.89 -1.32
N ASP A 36 23.14 2.79 -0.56
CA ASP A 36 24.31 2.32 0.16
C ASP A 36 25.30 1.60 -0.78
N LYS A 37 26.53 2.11 -0.84
CA LYS A 37 27.60 1.57 -1.68
C LYS A 37 27.96 0.14 -1.29
N SER A 38 27.92 -0.23 -0.01
CA SER A 38 28.20 -1.60 0.44
C SER A 38 27.17 -2.59 -0.09
N ASN A 39 25.90 -2.18 -0.20
CA ASN A 39 24.85 -3.02 -0.77
C ASN A 39 24.98 -3.15 -2.29
N LYS A 40 25.37 -2.08 -2.99
CA LYS A 40 25.70 -2.14 -4.43
C LYS A 40 26.82 -3.13 -4.73
N ASP A 41 27.88 -3.11 -3.92
CA ASP A 41 29.01 -4.03 -4.08
C ASP A 41 28.62 -5.49 -3.78
N LYS A 42 27.73 -5.70 -2.80
CA LYS A 42 27.21 -7.03 -2.43
C LYS A 42 26.21 -7.59 -3.44
N TYR A 43 25.42 -6.74 -4.10
CA TYR A 43 24.36 -7.11 -5.04
C TYR A 43 24.51 -6.39 -6.38
N PRO A 44 25.58 -6.64 -7.16
CA PRO A 44 25.90 -5.87 -8.37
C PRO A 44 24.89 -6.07 -9.51
N LYS A 45 24.05 -7.11 -9.45
CA LYS A 45 22.96 -7.37 -10.40
C LYS A 45 21.63 -6.73 -9.98
N LEU A 46 21.54 -6.21 -8.76
CA LEU A 46 20.34 -5.53 -8.29
C LEU A 46 20.32 -4.13 -8.90
N ALA A 47 19.39 -3.91 -9.81
CA ALA A 47 19.12 -2.62 -10.41
C ALA A 47 17.60 -2.46 -10.52
N VAL A 48 17.16 -1.21 -10.48
CA VAL A 48 15.79 -0.82 -10.77
C VAL A 48 15.84 -0.09 -12.10
N SER A 49 15.08 -0.55 -13.09
CA SER A 49 15.02 0.13 -14.39
C SER A 49 14.17 1.40 -14.28
N ALA A 50 14.38 2.34 -15.20
CA ALA A 50 13.59 3.58 -15.23
C ALA A 50 12.09 3.28 -15.45
N GLU A 51 11.78 2.23 -16.22
CA GLU A 51 10.42 1.76 -16.46
C GLU A 51 9.79 1.16 -15.19
N GLU A 52 10.54 0.31 -14.47
CA GLU A 52 10.10 -0.27 -13.18
C GLU A 52 9.81 0.85 -12.17
N HIS A 53 10.71 1.83 -12.06
CA HIS A 53 10.51 3.00 -11.21
C HIS A 53 9.27 3.80 -11.60
N ALA A 54 9.10 4.12 -12.89
CA ALA A 54 7.97 4.93 -13.36
C ALA A 54 6.62 4.24 -13.10
N GLU A 55 6.53 2.92 -13.29
CA GLU A 55 5.32 2.16 -12.99
C GLU A 55 5.03 2.07 -11.48
N ALA A 56 6.08 1.82 -10.68
CA ALA A 56 5.99 1.80 -9.22
C ALA A 56 5.54 3.16 -8.67
N LYS A 57 6.15 4.26 -9.15
CA LYS A 57 5.76 5.63 -8.80
C LYS A 57 4.30 5.89 -9.14
N LYS A 58 3.88 5.63 -10.39
CA LYS A 58 2.49 5.87 -10.81
C LYS A 58 1.50 5.12 -9.92
N THR A 59 1.77 3.86 -9.63
CA THR A 59 0.93 3.03 -8.78
C THR A 59 0.90 3.56 -7.35
N LEU A 60 2.07 3.87 -6.79
CA LEU A 60 2.19 4.29 -5.41
C LEU A 60 1.56 5.66 -5.20
N THR A 61 1.79 6.63 -6.09
CA THR A 61 1.12 7.95 -6.04
C THR A 61 -0.39 7.80 -6.04
N ALA A 62 -0.95 7.01 -6.98
CA ALA A 62 -2.39 6.81 -7.05
C ALA A 62 -2.95 6.14 -5.79
N PHE A 63 -2.22 5.19 -5.20
CA PHE A 63 -2.61 4.56 -3.94
C PHE A 63 -2.59 5.57 -2.78
N LEU A 64 -1.49 6.31 -2.60
CA LEU A 64 -1.32 7.26 -1.50
C LEU A 64 -2.33 8.42 -1.58
N ASP A 65 -2.60 8.93 -2.79
CA ASP A 65 -3.64 9.94 -3.02
C ASP A 65 -5.02 9.41 -2.62
N ASN A 66 -5.31 8.15 -2.90
CA ASN A 66 -6.56 7.53 -2.49
C ASN A 66 -6.65 7.33 -0.98
N ILE A 67 -5.57 6.92 -0.32
CA ILE A 67 -5.52 6.82 1.15
C ILE A 67 -5.76 8.19 1.78
N LYS A 68 -5.12 9.23 1.25
CA LYS A 68 -5.33 10.61 1.71
C LYS A 68 -6.80 11.02 1.62
N LYS A 69 -7.47 10.75 0.49
CA LYS A 69 -8.92 11.03 0.32
C LYS A 69 -9.81 10.25 1.29
N ILE A 70 -9.46 8.99 1.59
CA ILE A 70 -10.17 8.19 2.60
C ILE A 70 -10.03 8.84 3.98
N MET A 71 -8.82 9.30 4.33
CA MET A 71 -8.52 9.91 5.62
C MET A 71 -9.13 11.31 5.77
N ASP A 72 -8.90 12.21 4.81
CA ASP A 72 -9.24 13.64 4.88
C ASP A 72 -10.70 13.90 4.46
N ASP A 73 -11.11 13.38 3.31
CA ASP A 73 -12.38 13.71 2.66
C ASP A 73 -13.52 12.73 3.01
N ASN A 74 -13.23 11.73 3.86
CA ASN A 74 -14.13 10.60 4.14
C ASN A 74 -14.63 9.91 2.86
N GLU A 75 -13.80 9.87 1.81
CA GLU A 75 -14.24 9.31 0.54
C GLU A 75 -14.42 7.79 0.64
N LEU A 76 -15.66 7.32 0.47
CA LEU A 76 -16.04 5.90 0.53
C LEU A 76 -15.93 5.20 -0.83
N LYS A 77 -15.25 5.83 -1.78
CA LYS A 77 -14.97 5.30 -3.11
C LYS A 77 -13.47 5.19 -3.30
N SER A 78 -13.03 4.00 -3.68
CA SER A 78 -11.64 3.72 -3.92
C SER A 78 -11.48 2.66 -4.99
N ASP A 79 -10.53 2.88 -5.88
CA ASP A 79 -10.11 1.89 -6.86
C ASP A 79 -9.27 0.78 -6.21
N PHE A 80 -8.68 1.07 -5.04
CA PHE A 80 -7.75 0.20 -4.33
C PHE A 80 -8.43 -0.56 -3.18
N ILE A 81 -9.26 0.11 -2.39
CA ILE A 81 -9.90 -0.42 -1.19
C ILE A 81 -11.40 -0.66 -1.46
N PRO A 82 -11.92 -1.88 -1.26
CA PRO A 82 -13.34 -2.16 -1.45
C PRO A 82 -14.23 -1.32 -0.52
N SER A 83 -15.28 -0.69 -1.05
CA SER A 83 -16.13 0.26 -0.29
C SER A 83 -16.68 -0.25 1.04
N LEU A 84 -16.99 -1.55 1.19
CA LEU A 84 -17.53 -2.07 2.45
C LEU A 84 -16.51 -2.16 3.57
N ILE A 85 -15.21 -2.12 3.26
CA ILE A 85 -14.14 -2.19 4.27
C ILE A 85 -13.38 -0.87 4.41
N ILE A 86 -13.74 0.18 3.65
CA ILE A 86 -13.04 1.48 3.72
C ILE A 86 -13.07 2.06 5.11
N LEU A 87 -14.22 1.96 5.82
CA LEU A 87 -14.35 2.45 7.18
C LEU A 87 -13.47 1.66 8.15
N ASP A 88 -13.53 0.33 8.11
CA ASP A 88 -12.67 -0.54 8.93
C ASP A 88 -11.17 -0.25 8.69
N TYR A 89 -10.81 -0.07 7.41
CA TYR A 89 -9.44 0.26 7.00
C TYR A 89 -9.02 1.63 7.54
N LYS A 90 -9.85 2.66 7.38
CA LYS A 90 -9.62 4.01 7.91
C LYS A 90 -9.46 4.01 9.43
N ASP A 91 -10.34 3.31 10.13
CA ASP A 91 -10.31 3.25 11.60
C ASP A 91 -9.00 2.63 12.09
N ARG A 92 -8.51 1.59 11.40
CA ARG A 92 -7.20 1.00 11.71
C ARG A 92 -6.04 1.94 11.39
N LEU A 93 -6.05 2.60 10.24
CA LEU A 93 -5.02 3.60 9.91
C LEU A 93 -4.95 4.70 10.97
N SER A 94 -6.11 5.15 11.47
CA SER A 94 -6.21 6.21 12.49
C SER A 94 -5.62 5.81 13.85
N GLN A 95 -5.34 4.52 14.08
CA GLN A 95 -4.69 4.02 15.30
C GLN A 95 -3.15 4.12 15.24
N HIS A 96 -2.57 4.32 14.05
CA HIS A 96 -1.13 4.49 13.90
C HIS A 96 -0.71 5.92 14.24
N HIS A 97 0.16 6.06 15.25
CA HIS A 97 0.66 7.36 15.68
C HIS A 97 1.45 8.04 14.55
N ASP A 98 1.23 9.34 14.33
CA ASP A 98 1.90 10.18 13.32
C ASP A 98 1.73 9.76 11.86
N LEU A 99 0.82 8.82 11.55
CA LEU A 99 0.60 8.34 10.17
C LEU A 99 0.26 9.48 9.21
N GLU A 100 -0.58 10.44 9.63
CA GLU A 100 -1.02 11.55 8.78
C GLU A 100 0.14 12.45 8.33
N ASN A 101 1.02 12.82 9.27
CA ASN A 101 2.22 13.61 8.99
C ASN A 101 3.21 12.83 8.11
N GLY A 102 3.39 11.54 8.41
CA GLY A 102 4.20 10.63 7.63
C GLY A 102 3.69 10.46 6.19
N LEU A 103 2.38 10.29 6.03
CA LEU A 103 1.69 10.13 4.75
C LEU A 103 1.87 11.37 3.88
N LYS A 104 1.67 12.58 4.44
CA LYS A 104 1.88 13.82 3.71
C LYS A 104 3.31 13.94 3.18
N THR A 105 4.29 13.66 4.04
CA THR A 105 5.72 13.71 3.67
C THR A 105 6.04 12.67 2.58
N LEU A 106 5.52 11.46 2.71
CA LEU A 106 5.68 10.39 1.74
C LEU A 106 5.07 10.76 0.39
N ILE A 107 3.85 11.31 0.36
CA ILE A 107 3.20 11.80 -0.87
C ILE A 107 4.07 12.84 -1.56
N ASP A 108 4.53 13.85 -0.81
CA ASP A 108 5.35 14.91 -1.37
C ASP A 108 6.65 14.37 -1.96
N ARG A 109 7.30 13.40 -1.30
CA ARG A 109 8.53 12.79 -1.81
C ARG A 109 8.30 11.99 -3.08
N VAL A 110 7.31 11.10 -3.08
CA VAL A 110 6.99 10.26 -4.25
C VAL A 110 6.58 11.13 -5.44
N ALA A 111 5.78 12.18 -5.22
CA ALA A 111 5.35 13.07 -6.29
C ALA A 111 6.54 13.82 -6.93
N ASN A 112 7.48 14.31 -6.12
CA ASN A 112 8.62 15.12 -6.54
C ASN A 112 9.89 14.32 -6.91
N ASP A 113 9.82 12.99 -7.06
CA ASP A 113 10.98 12.12 -7.33
C ASP A 113 12.11 12.29 -6.30
N GLN A 114 11.74 12.60 -5.05
CA GLN A 114 12.71 12.69 -3.98
C GLN A 114 13.01 11.29 -3.42
N PRO A 115 14.27 11.00 -3.04
CA PRO A 115 14.62 9.74 -2.40
C PRO A 115 13.75 9.48 -1.17
N ILE A 116 13.18 8.29 -1.07
CA ILE A 116 12.43 7.84 0.11
C ILE A 116 13.43 7.47 1.21
N GLU A 117 13.28 8.03 2.42
CA GLU A 117 14.11 7.66 3.56
C GLU A 117 13.43 6.56 4.39
N ASN A 118 14.17 6.03 5.37
CA ASN A 118 13.69 4.97 6.25
C ASN A 118 12.35 5.31 6.94
N LYS A 119 12.13 6.57 7.32
CA LYS A 119 10.87 6.98 7.98
C LYS A 119 9.66 6.85 7.06
N GLU A 120 9.80 7.19 5.78
CA GLU A 120 8.72 7.00 4.80
C GLU A 120 8.53 5.53 4.43
N LEU A 121 9.59 4.72 4.45
CA LEU A 121 9.47 3.26 4.31
C LEU A 121 8.66 2.64 5.45
N LEU A 122 8.81 3.12 6.69
CA LEU A 122 7.99 2.69 7.82
C LEU A 122 6.51 3.03 7.63
N VAL A 123 6.21 4.21 7.09
CA VAL A 123 4.83 4.60 6.74
C VAL A 123 4.24 3.63 5.69
N LEU A 124 5.01 3.28 4.66
CA LEU A 124 4.59 2.28 3.68
C LEU A 124 4.32 0.92 4.31
N ASP A 125 5.17 0.49 5.24
CA ASP A 125 5.01 -0.78 5.96
C ASP A 125 3.76 -0.79 6.84
N ASP A 126 3.43 0.32 7.48
CA ASP A 126 2.18 0.46 8.25
C ASP A 126 0.96 0.34 7.34
N LEU A 127 0.94 1.06 6.20
CA LEU A 127 -0.17 0.99 5.22
C LEU A 127 -0.39 -0.43 4.70
N LEU A 128 0.70 -1.15 4.39
CA LEU A 128 0.66 -2.53 3.93
C LEU A 128 0.22 -3.50 5.03
N THR A 129 0.67 -3.29 6.27
CA THR A 129 0.28 -4.11 7.43
C THR A 129 -1.23 -4.04 7.67
N VAL A 130 -1.82 -2.84 7.58
CA VAL A 130 -3.27 -2.69 7.69
C VAL A 130 -3.99 -3.41 6.55
N LEU A 131 -3.47 -3.29 5.32
CA LEU A 131 -4.05 -3.93 4.12
C LEU A 131 -4.04 -5.46 4.24
N ASP A 132 -2.93 -6.04 4.69
CA ASP A 132 -2.78 -7.47 4.91
C ASP A 132 -3.67 -8.00 6.03
N SER A 133 -3.89 -7.18 7.06
CA SER A 133 -4.78 -7.50 8.17
C SER A 133 -6.25 -7.52 7.72
N GLU A 134 -6.65 -6.61 6.82
CA GLU A 134 -7.97 -6.66 6.19
C GLU A 134 -8.15 -7.87 5.28
N ARG A 135 -7.14 -8.19 4.46
CA ARG A 135 -7.14 -9.38 3.61
C ARG A 135 -7.32 -10.65 4.43
N SER A 136 -6.58 -10.77 5.52
CA SER A 136 -6.69 -11.90 6.46
C SER A 136 -8.06 -11.98 7.11
N THR A 137 -8.67 -10.83 7.43
CA THR A 137 -10.02 -10.76 8.00
C THR A 137 -11.08 -11.24 7.00
N LEU A 138 -11.03 -10.74 5.76
CA LEU A 138 -11.93 -11.16 4.67
C LEU A 138 -11.79 -12.65 4.36
N PHE A 139 -10.56 -13.16 4.28
CA PHE A 139 -10.32 -14.59 4.07
C PHE A 139 -10.95 -15.45 5.17
N ARG A 140 -10.82 -15.03 6.43
CA ARG A 140 -11.43 -15.72 7.57
C ARG A 140 -12.97 -15.70 7.49
N LYS A 141 -13.57 -14.57 7.10
CA LYS A 141 -15.01 -14.43 6.90
C LYS A 141 -15.50 -15.38 5.78
N LEU A 142 -14.78 -15.43 4.65
CA LEU A 142 -15.07 -16.34 3.54
C LEU A 142 -14.99 -17.81 3.93
N ARG A 143 -13.99 -18.19 4.73
CA ARG A 143 -13.85 -19.57 5.22
C ARG A 143 -15.00 -19.95 6.15
N LYS A 144 -15.44 -19.04 7.02
CA LYS A 144 -16.55 -19.29 7.97
C LYS A 144 -17.92 -19.33 7.30
N GLY A 145 -18.17 -18.47 6.31
CA GLY A 145 -19.45 -18.44 5.57
C GLY A 145 -19.65 -19.61 4.59
N ARG A 146 -18.66 -20.51 4.47
CA ARG A 146 -18.74 -21.76 3.71
C ARG A 146 -19.05 -22.98 4.60
N GLY A 147 -19.12 -22.80 5.93
CA GLY A 147 -19.43 -23.84 6.91
C GLY A 147 -20.86 -23.75 7.43
#